data_AF-A0A3C1CZJ3-F1
#
_entry.id   AF-A0A3C1CZJ3-F1
#
_cell.length_a   1.000
_cell.length_b   1.000
_cell.length_c   1.000
_cell.angle_alpha   90.00
_cell.angle_beta   90.00
_cell.angle_gamma   90.00
#
_symmetry.space_group_name_H-M   'P 1'
#
loop_
_entity.id
_entity.type
_entity.pdbx_description
1 polymer ?
#
loop_
_entity_poly.entity_id
_entity_poly.type
_entity_poly.pdbx_seq_one_letter_code
_entity_poly.pdbx_strand_id
1 'polypeptide(L)'
;MEAAIQYILYFAVLVILAVPLGRFMAHIMDGEHTFLSPVIAPVERGVYRLLRIDAAEQMGCRRYLASVLVFSGIGLVALVALQALQSFLPGNPQHLPGVSWDLSFNTAASFVTNTNWQSYSGETTLSYLVQFMGLTVQNFLSAGTGIAVMFALIRGFRQVKEQGLGSFWVDLTRTVLYVLIPLNLVFGICLAAGGVVSNFQPAQKAELVEPVAVQPNADGGWSVIDGAQIEGDTVKVDG
;
A
#
# COMPACT_ATOMS: atom_id res chain seq x y z
N MET A 1 12.21 -33.97 -2.98
CA MET A 1 13.56 -33.38 -2.93
C MET A 1 13.53 -31.92 -3.37
N GLU A 2 12.85 -31.57 -4.47
CA GLU A 2 12.72 -30.18 -4.96
C GLU A 2 12.09 -29.21 -3.96
N ALA A 3 11.00 -29.59 -3.29
CA ALA A 3 10.37 -28.74 -2.27
C ALA A 3 11.31 -28.41 -1.10
N ALA A 4 12.12 -29.38 -0.65
CA ALA A 4 13.09 -29.16 0.43
C ALA A 4 14.18 -28.18 0.01
N ILE A 5 14.68 -28.30 -1.24
CA ILE A 5 15.66 -27.36 -1.80
C ILE A 5 15.06 -25.95 -1.90
N GLN A 6 13.81 -25.82 -2.38
CA GLN A 6 13.12 -24.53 -2.47
C GLN A 6 12.94 -23.88 -1.10
N TYR A 7 12.53 -24.63 -0.07
CA TYR A 7 12.38 -24.09 1.28
C TYR A 7 13.71 -23.69 1.90
N ILE A 8 14.76 -24.52 1.76
CA ILE A 8 16.10 -24.18 2.26
C ILE A 8 16.61 -22.91 1.60
N LEU A 9 16.48 -22.81 0.27
CA LEU A 9 16.90 -21.63 -0.48
C LEU A 9 16.11 -20.39 -0.06
N TYR A 10 14.79 -20.50 0.07
CA TYR A 10 13.94 -19.42 0.54
C TYR A 10 14.36 -18.90 1.93
N PHE A 11 14.52 -19.79 2.91
CA PHE A 11 14.93 -19.39 4.26
C PHE A 11 16.35 -18.83 4.28
N ALA A 12 17.28 -19.39 3.50
CA ALA A 12 18.64 -18.87 3.39
C ALA A 12 18.64 -17.44 2.86
N VAL A 13 17.94 -17.18 1.75
CA VAL A 13 17.82 -15.83 1.16
C VAL A 13 17.12 -14.88 2.14
N LEU A 14 16.03 -15.32 2.78
CA LEU A 14 15.30 -14.52 3.76
C LEU A 14 16.21 -14.06 4.90
N VAL A 15 16.98 -14.97 5.50
CA VAL A 15 17.88 -14.62 6.62
C VAL A 15 19.02 -13.72 6.16
N ILE A 16 19.62 -14.00 5.00
CA ILE A 16 20.70 -13.19 4.43
C ILE A 16 20.26 -11.74 4.19
N LEU A 17 19.01 -11.52 3.78
CA LEU A 17 18.47 -10.17 3.54
C LEU A 17 17.89 -9.52 4.82
N ALA A 18 17.26 -10.30 5.69
CA ALA A 18 16.60 -9.78 6.90
C ALA A 18 17.59 -9.25 7.93
N VAL A 19 18.75 -9.91 8.12
CA VAL A 19 19.77 -9.48 9.09
C VAL A 19 20.35 -8.10 8.77
N PRO A 20 20.86 -7.81 7.56
CA PRO A 20 21.38 -6.49 7.23
C PRO A 20 20.28 -5.42 7.24
N LEU A 21 19.08 -5.74 6.75
CA LEU A 21 17.95 -4.81 6.79
C LEU A 21 17.55 -4.47 8.24
N GLY A 22 17.44 -5.47 9.11
CA GLY A 22 17.10 -5.26 10.52
C GLY A 22 18.14 -4.41 11.25
N ARG A 23 19.44 -4.63 10.98
CA ARG A 23 20.51 -3.77 11.50
C ARG A 23 20.36 -2.35 10.99
N PHE A 24 20.17 -2.16 9.70
CA PHE A 24 19.98 -0.85 9.09
C PHE A 24 18.78 -0.10 9.70
N MET A 25 17.64 -0.77 9.87
CA MET A 25 16.46 -0.20 10.53
C MET A 25 16.78 0.22 11.97
N ALA A 26 17.52 -0.59 12.73
CA ALA A 26 17.94 -0.23 14.09
C ALA A 26 18.79 1.06 14.11
N HIS A 27 19.77 1.19 13.21
CA HIS A 27 20.62 2.38 13.14
C HIS A 27 19.80 3.65 12.81
N ILE A 28 18.86 3.56 11.87
CA ILE A 28 17.97 4.68 11.53
C ILE A 28 17.08 5.08 12.71
N MET A 29 16.51 4.09 13.40
CA MET A 29 15.59 4.33 14.50
C MET A 29 16.31 4.85 15.76
N ASP A 30 17.60 4.56 15.91
CA ASP A 30 18.47 5.16 16.93
C ASP A 30 19.02 6.54 16.48
N GLY A 31 18.77 6.96 15.24
CA GLY A 31 19.13 8.29 14.72
C GLY A 31 20.56 8.41 14.20
N GLU A 32 21.21 7.28 13.91
CA GLU A 32 22.57 7.25 13.40
C GLU A 32 22.63 7.67 11.92
N HIS A 33 23.78 8.21 11.51
CA HIS A 33 24.02 8.54 10.11
C HIS A 33 24.21 7.26 9.28
N THR A 34 23.41 7.12 8.23
CA THR A 34 23.47 6.00 7.29
C THR A 34 23.93 6.44 5.91
N PHE A 35 24.19 5.48 5.02
CA PHE A 35 24.56 5.75 3.63
C PHE A 35 23.50 6.54 2.85
N LEU A 36 22.23 6.46 3.24
CA LEU A 36 21.13 7.23 2.64
C LEU A 36 20.95 8.62 3.26
N SER A 37 21.53 8.88 4.43
CA SER A 37 21.37 10.15 5.14
C SER A 37 21.75 11.39 4.33
N PRO A 38 22.79 11.41 3.48
CA PRO A 38 23.11 12.61 2.69
C PRO A 38 21.96 13.06 1.78
N VAL A 39 21.20 12.11 1.23
CA VAL A 39 20.10 12.38 0.29
C VAL A 39 18.76 12.55 1.02
N ILE A 40 18.51 11.72 2.04
CA ILE A 40 17.20 11.66 2.71
C ILE A 40 17.11 12.65 3.89
N ALA A 41 18.20 12.95 4.59
CA ALA A 41 18.16 13.87 5.74
C ALA A 41 17.71 15.31 5.40
N PRO A 42 18.01 15.89 4.22
CA PRO A 42 17.38 17.15 3.78
C PRO A 42 15.85 17.04 3.64
N VAL A 43 15.36 15.93 3.09
CA VAL A 43 13.92 15.67 2.92
C VAL A 43 13.26 15.47 4.30
N GLU A 44 13.85 14.67 5.18
CA GLU A 44 13.42 14.46 6.56
C GLU A 44 13.28 15.80 7.30
N ARG A 45 14.30 16.67 7.23
CA ARG A 45 14.25 18.01 7.84
C ARG A 45 13.17 18.90 7.22
N GLY A 46 12.93 18.76 5.92
CA GLY A 46 11.84 19.45 5.22
C GLY A 46 10.47 19.01 5.74
N VAL A 47 10.25 17.70 5.89
CA VAL A 47 9.03 17.12 6.45
C VAL A 47 8.83 17.59 7.89
N TYR A 48 9.87 17.54 8.73
CA TYR A 48 9.78 18.01 10.11
C TYR A 48 9.43 19.50 10.20
N ARG A 49 9.99 20.33 9.32
CA ARG A 49 9.67 21.76 9.29
C ARG A 49 8.23 22.01 8.83
N LEU A 50 7.78 21.32 7.79
CA LEU A 50 6.44 21.49 7.22
C LEU A 50 5.35 21.05 8.20
N LEU A 51 5.55 19.89 8.83
CA LEU A 51 4.61 19.30 9.79
C LEU A 51 4.84 19.78 11.22
N ARG A 52 5.84 20.65 11.45
CA ARG A 52 6.26 21.15 12.77
C ARG A 52 6.53 20.02 13.77
N ILE A 53 7.18 18.96 13.31
CA ILE A 53 7.58 17.82 14.13
C ILE A 53 8.85 18.23 14.89
N ASP A 54 8.83 18.10 16.21
CA ASP A 54 10.02 18.23 17.04
C ASP A 54 10.74 16.89 17.10
N ALA A 55 11.94 16.84 16.51
CA ALA A 55 12.77 15.64 16.48
C ALA A 55 13.31 15.23 17.87
N ALA A 56 13.33 16.16 18.83
CA ALA A 56 13.74 15.89 20.21
C ALA A 56 12.56 15.48 21.12
N GLU A 57 11.33 15.44 20.59
CA GLU A 57 10.15 15.11 21.37
C GLU A 57 10.23 13.69 21.94
N GLN A 58 9.98 13.57 23.24
CA GLN A 58 9.84 12.29 23.94
C GLN A 58 8.39 12.10 24.36
N MET A 59 7.70 11.14 23.73
CA MET A 59 6.33 10.79 24.06
C MET A 59 6.29 9.63 25.05
N GLY A 60 5.51 9.77 26.12
CA GLY A 60 5.12 8.62 26.94
C GLY A 60 4.15 7.69 26.20
N CYS A 61 3.98 6.46 26.70
CA CYS A 61 3.14 5.42 26.09
C CYS A 61 1.72 5.89 25.73
N ARG A 62 1.04 6.62 26.62
CA ARG A 62 -0.32 7.14 26.36
C ARG A 62 -0.37 8.11 25.19
N ARG A 63 0.61 9.02 25.10
CA ARG A 63 0.67 10.02 24.02
C ARG A 63 1.03 9.36 22.70
N TYR A 64 1.98 8.41 22.72
CA TYR A 64 2.36 7.64 21.54
C TYR A 64 1.17 6.86 20.98
N LEU A 65 0.43 6.12 21.83
CA LEU A 65 -0.77 5.38 21.42
C LEU A 65 -1.87 6.31 20.89
N ALA A 66 -2.09 7.44 21.55
CA ALA A 66 -3.06 8.43 21.07
C ALA A 66 -2.68 8.97 19.68
N SER A 67 -1.40 9.26 19.43
CA SER A 67 -0.91 9.69 18.13
C SER A 67 -1.13 8.63 17.05
N VAL A 68 -0.85 7.35 17.35
CA VAL A 68 -1.14 6.22 16.45
C VAL A 68 -2.64 6.17 16.10
N LEU A 69 -3.52 6.18 17.10
CA LEU A 69 -4.96 6.07 16.89
C LEU A 69 -5.54 7.25 16.12
N VAL A 70 -5.12 8.48 16.44
CA VAL A 70 -5.56 9.69 15.73
C VAL A 70 -5.07 9.66 14.28
N PHE A 71 -3.81 9.26 14.05
CA PHE A 71 -3.25 9.16 12.71
C PHE A 71 -4.00 8.14 11.85
N SER A 72 -4.23 6.94 12.37
CA SER A 72 -5.01 5.91 11.69
C SER A 72 -6.47 6.34 11.47
N GLY A 73 -7.09 7.02 12.43
CA GLY A 73 -8.44 7.56 12.29
C GLY A 73 -8.57 8.60 11.18
N ILE A 74 -7.59 9.52 11.06
CA ILE A 74 -7.53 10.48 9.95
C ILE A 74 -7.36 9.74 8.62
N GLY A 75 -6.47 8.74 8.57
CA GLY A 75 -6.27 7.91 7.38
C GLY A 75 -7.55 7.20 6.93
N LEU A 76 -8.33 6.69 7.88
CA LEU A 76 -9.62 6.04 7.63
C LEU A 76 -10.63 7.02 7.02
N VAL A 77 -10.84 8.17 7.67
CA VAL A 77 -11.78 9.18 7.17
C VAL A 77 -11.36 9.70 5.80
N ALA A 78 -10.07 9.98 5.60
CA ALA A 78 -9.53 10.44 4.33
C ALA A 78 -9.75 9.42 3.20
N LEU A 79 -9.52 8.14 3.46
CA LEU A 79 -9.69 7.09 2.44
C LEU A 79 -11.16 6.82 2.14
N VAL A 80 -12.06 6.90 3.13
CA VAL A 80 -13.52 6.85 2.88
C VAL A 80 -13.95 8.03 2.02
N ALA A 81 -13.52 9.25 2.34
CA ALA A 81 -13.86 10.44 1.57
C ALA A 81 -13.35 10.37 0.14
N LEU A 82 -12.12 9.89 -0.07
CA LEU A 82 -11.53 9.73 -1.40
C LEU A 82 -12.34 8.76 -2.28
N GLN A 83 -12.78 7.65 -1.71
CA GLN A 83 -13.61 6.65 -2.40
C GLN A 83 -15.03 7.16 -2.69
N ALA A 84 -15.66 7.82 -1.71
CA ALA A 84 -17.01 8.38 -1.86
C ALA A 84 -17.04 9.49 -2.92
N LEU A 85 -15.97 10.29 -3.01
CA LEU A 85 -15.87 11.43 -3.94
C LEU A 85 -15.16 11.07 -5.25
N GLN A 86 -14.83 9.79 -5.50
CA GLN A 86 -13.98 9.41 -6.64
C GLN A 86 -14.55 9.82 -8.02
N SER A 87 -15.87 9.97 -8.12
CA SER A 87 -16.53 10.41 -9.36
C SER A 87 -16.20 11.86 -9.73
N PHE A 88 -15.87 12.71 -8.75
CA PHE A 88 -15.54 14.12 -8.96
C PHE A 88 -14.03 14.37 -9.08
N LEU A 89 -13.21 13.36 -8.78
CA LEU A 89 -11.77 13.48 -8.73
C LEU A 89 -11.13 13.16 -10.09
N PRO A 90 -9.96 13.77 -10.40
CA PRO A 90 -9.21 13.41 -11.61
C PRO A 90 -8.68 11.98 -11.53
N GLY A 91 -8.23 11.41 -12.66
CA GLY A 91 -7.69 10.05 -12.67
C GLY A 91 -8.76 8.94 -12.65
N ASN A 92 -9.94 9.27 -13.18
CA ASN A 92 -11.05 8.32 -13.37
C ASN A 92 -11.42 8.21 -14.87
N PRO A 93 -10.56 7.60 -15.71
CA PRO A 93 -10.79 7.52 -17.16
C PRO A 93 -12.01 6.65 -17.53
N GLN A 94 -12.45 5.79 -16.62
CA GLN A 94 -13.61 4.91 -16.80
C GLN A 94 -14.91 5.52 -16.25
N HIS A 95 -14.87 6.73 -15.70
CA HIS A 95 -16.03 7.42 -15.12
C HIS A 95 -16.78 6.60 -14.07
N LEU A 96 -16.04 5.88 -13.23
CA LEU A 96 -16.60 5.06 -12.14
C LEU A 96 -17.34 5.94 -11.12
N PRO A 97 -18.51 5.50 -10.61
CA PRO A 97 -19.27 6.25 -9.62
C PRO A 97 -18.58 6.25 -8.25
N GLY A 98 -19.04 7.10 -7.33
CA GLY A 98 -18.66 7.04 -5.91
C GLY A 98 -18.91 5.65 -5.32
N VAL A 99 -17.97 5.15 -4.53
CA VAL A 99 -18.13 3.86 -3.82
C VAL A 99 -19.22 4.00 -2.75
N SER A 100 -20.04 2.97 -2.55
CA SER A 100 -21.05 2.94 -1.48
C SER A 100 -20.41 3.10 -0.09
N TRP A 101 -21.18 3.62 0.86
CA TRP A 101 -20.68 3.92 2.21
C TRP A 101 -20.11 2.70 2.93
N ASP A 102 -20.82 1.58 2.89
CA ASP A 102 -20.45 0.31 3.51
C ASP A 102 -19.16 -0.26 2.91
N LEU A 103 -19.04 -0.25 1.58
CA LEU A 103 -17.86 -0.76 0.88
C LEU A 103 -16.64 0.16 1.04
N SER A 104 -16.85 1.48 0.99
CA SER A 104 -15.77 2.45 1.20
C SER A 104 -15.24 2.41 2.63
N PHE A 105 -16.11 2.26 3.63
CA PHE A 105 -15.73 2.05 5.03
C PHE A 105 -14.96 0.74 5.23
N ASN A 106 -15.48 -0.38 4.69
CA ASN A 106 -14.81 -1.68 4.79
C ASN A 106 -13.41 -1.64 4.17
N THR A 107 -13.30 -1.09 2.96
CA THR A 107 -12.02 -0.92 2.25
C THR A 107 -11.07 -0.01 3.04
N ALA A 108 -11.56 1.12 3.56
CA ALA A 108 -10.72 2.02 4.33
C ALA A 108 -10.21 1.39 5.62
N ALA A 109 -11.08 0.74 6.40
CA ALA A 109 -10.71 0.02 7.61
C ALA A 109 -9.69 -1.09 7.32
N SER A 110 -9.91 -1.86 6.25
CA SER A 110 -9.04 -2.91 5.78
C SER A 110 -7.61 -2.42 5.48
N PHE A 111 -7.46 -1.32 4.74
CA PHE A 111 -6.14 -0.80 4.36
C PHE A 111 -5.44 -0.07 5.52
N VAL A 112 -6.17 0.68 6.34
CA VAL A 112 -5.62 1.34 7.54
C VAL A 112 -5.14 0.32 8.58
N THR A 113 -5.81 -0.83 8.68
CA THR A 113 -5.40 -1.93 9.56
C THR A 113 -4.34 -2.84 8.93
N ASN A 114 -3.82 -2.51 7.74
CA ASN A 114 -2.83 -3.31 7.00
C ASN A 114 -3.32 -4.74 6.68
N THR A 115 -4.63 -4.94 6.57
CA THR A 115 -5.25 -6.23 6.22
C THR A 115 -5.39 -6.40 4.72
N ASN A 116 -5.76 -5.32 4.03
CA ASN A 116 -5.96 -5.28 2.58
C ASN A 116 -6.96 -6.32 2.05
N TRP A 117 -7.94 -6.69 2.87
CA TRP A 117 -9.19 -7.32 2.44
C TRP A 117 -9.86 -6.54 1.31
N GLN A 118 -10.33 -7.27 0.30
CA GLN A 118 -10.99 -6.73 -0.89
C GLN A 118 -12.28 -7.51 -1.14
N SER A 119 -13.43 -6.85 -0.94
CA SER A 119 -14.76 -7.35 -1.31
C SER A 119 -15.29 -6.69 -2.57
N TYR A 120 -14.39 -6.25 -3.45
CA TYR A 120 -14.68 -5.54 -4.70
C TYR A 120 -13.71 -5.98 -5.80
N SER A 121 -14.08 -5.77 -7.06
CA SER A 121 -13.16 -5.86 -8.21
C SER A 121 -12.51 -4.50 -8.41
N GLY A 122 -11.18 -4.46 -8.31
CA GLY A 122 -10.41 -3.20 -8.40
C GLY A 122 -10.62 -2.49 -9.74
N GLU A 123 -10.78 -3.26 -10.81
CA GLU A 123 -10.90 -2.78 -12.19
C GLU A 123 -12.23 -2.10 -12.49
N THR A 124 -13.29 -2.46 -11.77
CA THR A 124 -14.65 -1.95 -11.99
C THR A 124 -15.15 -1.05 -10.87
N THR A 125 -14.50 -1.06 -9.71
CA THR A 125 -14.97 -0.35 -8.52
C THR A 125 -14.15 0.91 -8.21
N LEU A 126 -12.83 0.88 -8.43
CA LEU A 126 -11.94 1.95 -7.96
C LEU A 126 -11.21 2.67 -9.10
N SER A 127 -11.28 4.00 -9.08
CA SER A 127 -10.53 4.85 -9.99
C SER A 127 -9.03 4.78 -9.74
N TYR A 128 -8.22 5.13 -10.74
CA TYR A 128 -6.76 5.07 -10.63
C TYR A 128 -6.24 6.00 -9.55
N LEU A 129 -6.88 7.16 -9.36
CA LEU A 129 -6.52 8.07 -8.29
C LEU A 129 -6.74 7.44 -6.91
N VAL A 130 -7.86 6.73 -6.69
CA VAL A 130 -8.10 6.06 -5.40
C VAL A 130 -7.07 4.97 -5.14
N GLN A 131 -6.72 4.18 -6.17
CA GLN A 131 -5.70 3.14 -6.03
C GLN A 131 -4.31 3.75 -5.73
N PHE A 132 -3.95 4.83 -6.42
CA PHE A 132 -2.65 5.49 -6.29
C PHE A 132 -2.53 6.37 -5.04
N MET A 133 -3.44 7.33 -4.85
CA MET A 133 -3.40 8.31 -3.74
C MET A 133 -4.06 7.81 -2.46
N GLY A 134 -4.92 6.80 -2.54
CA GLY A 134 -5.64 6.25 -1.40
C GLY A 134 -4.99 4.97 -0.89
N LEU A 135 -5.18 3.88 -1.64
CA LEU A 135 -4.76 2.54 -1.22
C LEU A 135 -3.25 2.43 -1.07
N THR A 136 -2.49 2.91 -2.06
CA THR A 136 -1.03 2.83 -2.01
C THR A 136 -0.48 3.66 -0.85
N VAL A 137 -1.01 4.88 -0.62
CA VAL A 137 -0.61 5.69 0.55
C VAL A 137 -0.87 4.94 1.86
N GLN A 138 -2.03 4.29 2.01
CA GLN A 138 -2.30 3.48 3.21
C GLN A 138 -1.36 2.29 3.34
N ASN A 139 -0.95 1.63 2.24
CA ASN A 139 0.04 0.53 2.30
C ASN A 139 1.38 0.98 2.91
N PHE A 140 1.80 2.22 2.68
CA PHE A 140 3.00 2.77 3.33
C PHE A 140 2.74 3.16 4.79
N LEU A 141 1.64 3.86 5.04
CA LEU A 141 1.36 4.45 6.35
C LEU A 141 0.95 3.42 7.39
N SER A 142 0.18 2.40 7.02
CA SER A 142 -0.24 1.32 7.92
C SER A 142 0.94 0.41 8.29
N ALA A 143 1.76 0.02 7.31
CA ALA A 143 3.01 -0.71 7.54
C ALA A 143 4.00 0.12 8.39
N GLY A 144 4.16 1.41 8.07
CA GLY A 144 5.01 2.32 8.83
C GLY A 144 4.55 2.48 10.28
N THR A 145 3.24 2.54 10.52
CA THR A 145 2.64 2.59 11.86
C THR A 145 2.94 1.31 12.64
N GLY A 146 2.81 0.13 12.03
CA GLY A 146 3.14 -1.15 12.66
C GLY A 146 4.61 -1.24 13.08
N ILE A 147 5.53 -0.83 12.19
CA ILE A 147 6.96 -0.77 12.48
C ILE A 147 7.25 0.23 13.60
N ALA A 148 6.66 1.42 13.56
CA ALA A 148 6.83 2.44 14.61
C ALA A 148 6.42 1.90 15.99
N VAL A 149 5.25 1.26 16.10
CA VAL A 149 4.78 0.63 17.34
C VAL A 149 5.72 -0.49 17.82
N MET A 150 6.25 -1.30 16.89
CA MET A 150 7.24 -2.34 17.21
C MET A 150 8.51 -1.73 17.82
N PHE A 151 9.02 -0.63 17.25
CA PHE A 151 10.21 0.05 17.79
C PHE A 151 9.93 0.73 19.13
N ALA A 152 8.76 1.33 19.32
CA ALA A 152 8.33 1.86 20.61
C ALA A 152 8.32 0.75 21.68
N LEU A 153 7.84 -0.46 21.34
CA LEU A 153 7.87 -1.61 22.24
C LEU A 153 9.30 -2.07 22.55
N ILE A 154 10.18 -2.16 21.53
CA ILE A 154 11.60 -2.50 21.73
C ILE A 154 12.29 -1.49 22.67
N ARG A 155 12.05 -0.19 22.48
CA ARG A 155 12.58 0.86 23.36
C ARG A 155 12.03 0.73 24.79
N GLY A 156 10.73 0.41 24.93
CA GLY A 156 10.10 0.14 26.22
C GLY A 156 10.73 -1.03 26.99
N PHE A 157 11.25 -2.05 26.30
CA PHE A 157 12.02 -3.13 26.94
C PHE A 157 13.47 -2.74 27.28
N ARG A 158 14.12 -1.90 26.46
CA ARG A 158 15.51 -1.47 26.67
C ARG A 158 15.66 -0.42 27.78
N GLN A 159 14.73 0.53 27.85
CA GLN A 159 14.84 1.68 28.75
C GLN A 159 14.18 1.39 30.10
N VAL A 160 15.00 1.04 31.08
CA VAL A 160 14.55 0.86 32.47
C VAL A 160 14.66 2.21 33.20
N LYS A 161 13.51 2.81 33.55
CA LYS A 161 13.34 4.09 34.30
C LYS A 161 13.44 5.40 33.50
N GLU A 162 13.49 5.40 32.18
CA GLU A 162 13.34 6.62 31.36
C GLU A 162 11.87 6.91 31.01
N GLN A 163 11.52 8.17 30.78
CA GLN A 163 10.12 8.62 30.63
C GLN A 163 9.62 8.74 29.18
N GLY A 164 10.35 8.25 28.17
CA GLY A 164 10.00 8.44 26.76
C GLY A 164 10.15 7.19 25.90
N LEU A 165 9.31 7.03 24.87
CA LEU A 165 9.42 5.97 23.86
C LEU A 165 9.94 6.51 22.51
N GLY A 166 10.45 7.74 22.48
CA GLY A 166 10.67 8.53 21.26
C GLY A 166 9.40 9.24 20.80
N SER A 167 9.37 9.60 19.51
CA SER A 167 8.24 10.29 18.87
C SER A 167 7.66 9.45 17.74
N PHE A 168 6.35 9.22 17.78
CA PHE A 168 5.63 8.50 16.72
C PHE A 168 5.85 9.13 15.35
N TRP A 169 5.85 10.46 15.27
CA TRP A 169 6.02 11.20 14.02
C TRP A 169 7.40 11.01 13.41
N VAL A 170 8.44 10.98 14.25
CA VAL A 170 9.82 10.71 13.84
C VAL A 170 9.95 9.27 13.35
N ASP A 171 9.43 8.32 14.13
CA ASP A 171 9.48 6.89 13.82
C ASP A 171 8.79 6.56 12.50
N LEU A 172 7.58 7.10 12.30
CA LEU A 172 6.82 6.94 11.06
C LEU A 172 7.56 7.57 9.87
N THR A 173 8.03 8.81 10.01
CA THR A 173 8.72 9.53 8.94
C THR A 173 9.98 8.79 8.51
N ARG A 174 10.80 8.35 9.47
CA ARG A 174 12.03 7.61 9.19
C ARG A 174 11.74 6.27 8.53
N THR A 175 10.74 5.54 9.01
CA THR A 175 10.34 4.26 8.42
C THR A 175 9.92 4.42 6.97
N VAL A 176 9.06 5.40 6.68
CA VAL A 176 8.59 5.63 5.30
C VAL A 176 9.72 6.09 4.40
N LEU A 177 10.50 7.10 4.82
CA LEU A 177 11.52 7.71 3.98
C LEU A 177 12.75 6.82 3.77
N TYR A 178 13.26 6.17 4.81
CA TYR A 178 14.52 5.43 4.73
C TYR A 178 14.34 3.94 4.44
N VAL A 179 13.18 3.35 4.73
CA VAL A 179 12.95 1.91 4.58
C VAL A 179 11.98 1.64 3.44
N LEU A 180 10.73 2.11 3.57
CA LEU A 180 9.67 1.69 2.65
C LEU A 180 9.84 2.28 1.24
N ILE A 181 10.10 3.59 1.11
CA ILE A 181 10.25 4.23 -0.21
C ILE A 181 11.44 3.66 -0.98
N PRO A 182 12.66 3.55 -0.41
CA PRO A 182 13.81 3.03 -1.15
C PRO A 182 13.61 1.58 -1.58
N LEU A 183 13.08 0.73 -0.70
CA LEU A 183 12.76 -0.66 -1.05
C LEU A 183 11.70 -0.74 -2.15
N ASN A 184 10.60 0.01 -2.00
CA ASN A 184 9.53 0.02 -2.99
C ASN A 184 10.01 0.54 -4.36
N LEU A 185 10.94 1.50 -4.40
CA LEU A 185 11.51 1.99 -5.65
C LEU A 185 12.28 0.87 -6.37
N VAL A 186 13.12 0.12 -5.65
CA VAL A 186 13.87 -1.01 -6.22
C VAL A 186 12.91 -2.08 -6.73
N PHE A 187 11.97 -2.54 -5.91
CA PHE A 187 11.02 -3.58 -6.30
C PHE A 187 10.08 -3.11 -7.42
N GLY A 188 9.58 -1.89 -7.35
CA GLY A 188 8.70 -1.31 -8.37
C GLY A 188 9.36 -1.27 -9.74
N ILE A 189 10.64 -0.88 -9.81
CA ILE A 189 11.42 -0.91 -11.06
C ILE A 189 11.62 -2.34 -11.55
N CYS A 190 11.98 -3.27 -10.67
CA CYS A 190 12.14 -4.68 -11.05
C CYS A 190 10.84 -5.30 -11.57
N LEU A 191 9.70 -5.00 -10.95
CA LEU A 191 8.39 -5.46 -11.38
C LEU A 191 7.98 -4.85 -12.71
N ALA A 192 8.18 -3.54 -12.89
CA ALA A 192 7.91 -2.87 -14.16
C ALA A 192 8.79 -3.44 -15.30
N ALA A 193 10.07 -3.69 -15.02
CA ALA A 193 10.99 -4.36 -15.96
C ALA A 193 10.57 -5.81 -16.26
N GLY A 194 9.92 -6.49 -15.31
CA GLY A 194 9.31 -7.81 -15.48
C GLY A 194 7.97 -7.82 -16.22
N GLY A 195 7.46 -6.66 -16.65
CA GLY A 195 6.21 -6.53 -17.41
C GLY A 195 4.97 -6.19 -16.60
N VAL A 196 5.11 -5.87 -15.30
CA VAL A 196 3.98 -5.38 -14.50
C VAL A 196 3.56 -3.99 -14.98
N VAL A 197 2.25 -3.79 -15.16
CA VAL A 197 1.68 -2.53 -15.65
C VAL A 197 1.93 -1.40 -14.65
N SER A 198 2.47 -0.29 -15.13
CA SER A 198 2.71 0.93 -14.34
C SER A 198 2.47 2.18 -15.19
N ASN A 199 1.20 2.48 -15.50
CA ASN A 199 0.81 3.67 -16.26
C ASN A 199 -0.60 4.14 -15.85
N PHE A 200 -0.99 5.32 -16.34
CA PHE A 200 -2.32 5.91 -16.14
C PHE A 200 -3.14 5.93 -17.44
N GLN A 201 -2.84 5.05 -18.39
CA GLN A 201 -3.57 5.01 -19.66
C GLN A 201 -4.97 4.42 -19.46
N PRO A 202 -5.99 4.91 -20.19
CA PRO A 202 -7.31 4.29 -20.17
C PRO A 202 -7.27 2.81 -20.58
N ALA A 203 -8.32 2.08 -20.21
CA ALA A 203 -8.48 0.68 -20.61
C ALA A 203 -8.36 0.54 -22.14
N GLN A 204 -7.42 -0.28 -22.59
CA GLN A 204 -7.19 -0.52 -24.00
C GLN A 204 -8.17 -1.57 -24.52
N LYS A 205 -8.67 -1.36 -25.74
CA LYS A 205 -9.43 -2.37 -26.48
C LYS A 205 -8.43 -3.22 -27.25
N ALA A 206 -8.48 -4.53 -27.05
CA ALA A 206 -7.69 -5.49 -27.80
C ALA A 206 -8.62 -6.28 -28.73
N GLU A 207 -8.23 -6.38 -30.00
CA GLU A 207 -8.88 -7.31 -30.93
C GLU A 207 -8.38 -8.72 -30.64
N LEU A 208 -9.30 -9.64 -30.44
CA LEU A 208 -8.99 -11.05 -30.18
C LEU A 208 -8.67 -11.75 -31.52
N VAL A 209 -7.78 -12.73 -31.46
CA VAL A 209 -7.47 -13.59 -32.63
C VAL A 209 -8.70 -14.41 -33.05
N GLU A 210 -9.52 -14.80 -32.08
CA GLU A 210 -10.78 -15.51 -32.29
C GLU A 210 -11.91 -14.71 -31.62
N PRO A 211 -13.05 -14.54 -32.31
CA PRO A 211 -14.19 -13.87 -31.70
C PRO A 211 -14.76 -14.73 -30.57
N VAL A 212 -15.18 -14.09 -29.48
CA VAL A 212 -15.77 -14.75 -28.31
C VAL A 212 -17.10 -14.10 -28.01
N ALA A 213 -18.15 -14.92 -27.91
CA ALA A 213 -19.46 -14.46 -27.49
C ALA A 213 -19.51 -14.37 -25.97
N VAL A 214 -19.95 -13.23 -25.46
CA VAL A 214 -20.08 -12.99 -24.02
C VAL A 214 -21.50 -12.56 -23.67
N GLN A 215 -21.99 -13.03 -22.53
CA GLN A 215 -23.25 -12.58 -21.93
C GLN A 215 -22.97 -11.80 -20.64
N PRO A 216 -23.75 -10.75 -20.35
CA PRO A 216 -23.63 -10.02 -19.09
C PRO A 216 -24.12 -10.89 -17.92
N ASN A 217 -23.32 -10.99 -16.86
CA ASN A 217 -23.68 -11.64 -15.61
C ASN A 217 -24.49 -10.69 -14.71
N ALA A 218 -25.27 -11.28 -13.80
CA ALA A 218 -26.00 -10.53 -12.77
C ALA A 218 -25.09 -9.65 -11.88
N ASP A 219 -23.82 -10.05 -11.73
CA ASP A 219 -22.82 -9.36 -10.90
C ASP A 219 -22.10 -8.22 -11.66
N GLY A 220 -22.53 -7.89 -12.88
CA GLY A 220 -21.89 -6.87 -13.74
C GLY A 220 -20.63 -7.35 -14.47
N GLY A 221 -20.27 -8.63 -14.31
CA GLY A 221 -19.22 -9.30 -15.10
C GLY A 221 -19.72 -9.80 -16.46
N TRP A 222 -18.85 -10.46 -17.21
CA TRP A 222 -19.17 -11.11 -18.49
C TRP A 222 -18.82 -12.60 -18.40
N SER A 223 -19.71 -13.50 -18.82
CA SER A 223 -19.40 -14.92 -19.00
C SER A 223 -19.30 -15.26 -20.48
N VAL A 224 -18.35 -16.11 -20.83
CA VAL A 224 -18.19 -16.65 -22.19
C VAL A 224 -19.31 -17.65 -22.46
N ILE A 225 -19.92 -17.56 -23.63
CA ILE A 225 -20.88 -18.54 -24.11
C ILE A 225 -20.09 -19.64 -24.83
N ASP A 226 -19.90 -20.78 -24.16
CA ASP A 226 -19.23 -21.94 -24.75
C ASP A 226 -20.05 -22.51 -25.92
N GLY A 227 -19.38 -22.78 -27.04
CA GLY A 227 -20.00 -23.37 -28.24
C GLY A 227 -20.71 -22.39 -29.17
N ALA A 228 -20.63 -21.09 -28.92
CA ALA A 228 -21.20 -20.08 -29.81
C ALA A 228 -20.48 -20.05 -31.17
N GLN A 229 -21.24 -20.20 -32.26
CA GLN A 229 -20.75 -19.98 -33.62
C GLN A 229 -20.95 -18.52 -34.01
N ILE A 230 -19.86 -17.86 -34.39
CA ILE A 230 -19.86 -16.42 -34.71
C ILE A 230 -19.67 -16.26 -36.21
N GLU A 231 -20.73 -15.85 -36.91
CA GLU A 231 -20.71 -15.49 -38.33
C GLU A 231 -20.93 -13.97 -38.47
N GLY A 232 -19.84 -13.22 -38.62
CA GLY A 232 -19.90 -11.75 -38.67
C GLY A 232 -20.41 -11.15 -37.36
N ASP A 233 -21.49 -10.35 -37.41
CA ASP A 233 -22.15 -9.78 -36.23
C ASP A 233 -23.20 -10.73 -35.60
N THR A 234 -23.34 -11.96 -36.10
CA THR A 234 -24.37 -12.91 -35.63
C THR A 234 -23.76 -13.97 -34.72
N VAL A 235 -24.24 -14.04 -33.48
CA VAL A 235 -23.90 -15.10 -32.53
C VAL A 235 -25.02 -16.15 -32.54
N LYS A 236 -24.70 -17.38 -32.97
CA LYS A 236 -25.60 -18.54 -32.87
C LYS A 236 -25.17 -19.39 -31.69
N VAL A 237 -26.10 -19.66 -30.76
CA VAL A 237 -25.89 -20.51 -29.59
C VAL A 237 -26.88 -21.66 -29.73
N ASP A 238 -26.37 -22.88 -29.86
CA ASP A 238 -27.12 -24.12 -30.09
C ASP A 238 -28.13 -24.09 -31.26
N GLY A 239 -27.65 -24.38 -32.49
CA GLY A 239 -28.49 -24.84 -33.61
C GLY A 239 -29.54 -23.86 -34.14
#